data_AF-A0A524A756-F1
#
_entry.id   AF-A0A524A756-F1
#
_cell.length_a   1.000
_cell.length_b   1.000
_cell.length_c   1.000
_cell.angle_alpha   90.00
_cell.angle_beta   90.00
_cell.angle_gamma   90.00
#
_symmetry.space_group_name_H-M   'P 1'
#
loop_
_entity.id
_entity.type
_entity.pdbx_description
1 polymer ?
#
loop_
_entity_poly.entity_id
_entity_poly.type
_entity_poly.pdbx_seq_one_letter_code
_entity_poly.pdbx_strand_id
1 'polypeptide(L)'
;MDCSQGGTAMRLRPLRTRAICYALLVLLPLFTAGCRPRLAYAPTREPVTLRFAYRPHAMSSQAQRTAQMQPLLDDFHAKYPWITVEAVEMQQWDVQLDLAVKDGSIDTFLAGREALAYAQQGLLKPLDDIQLGDWASIRSDYLEGTWEGLNIEGQQWGIPASLDIMVVYVNADRAKALEVSVPDSEWSLFDLMELATKMNYPEGLPYDQSSRLFGFCTSPESIAPVVFVYLHGGRIVD
;
A
#
# COMPACT_ATOMS: atom_id res chain seq x y z
N MET A 1 -90.97 23.11 -78.72
CA MET A 1 -89.62 22.57 -78.49
C MET A 1 -89.46 22.38 -76.99
N ASP A 2 -90.30 21.66 -76.27
CA ASP A 2 -90.77 20.27 -76.27
C ASP A 2 -89.84 19.25 -75.56
N CYS A 3 -90.49 18.44 -74.71
CA CYS A 3 -90.09 17.34 -73.83
C CYS A 3 -89.25 17.65 -72.55
N SER A 4 -89.76 17.51 -71.31
CA SER A 4 -90.22 16.28 -70.58
C SER A 4 -89.00 15.45 -70.07
N GLN A 5 -88.82 14.94 -68.83
CA GLN A 5 -89.68 14.63 -67.67
C GLN A 5 -88.82 14.14 -66.48
N GLY A 6 -89.43 14.06 -65.29
CA GLY A 6 -89.09 13.09 -64.21
C GLY A 6 -88.23 13.67 -63.07
N GLY A 7 -88.52 13.54 -61.77
CA GLY A 7 -89.43 12.65 -61.05
C GLY A 7 -88.77 12.24 -59.71
N THR A 8 -89.22 12.89 -58.63
CA THR A 8 -89.43 12.42 -57.24
C THR A 8 -88.46 11.44 -56.52
N ALA A 9 -88.07 11.84 -55.29
CA ALA A 9 -88.09 11.08 -54.00
C ALA A 9 -86.77 11.24 -53.21
N MET A 10 -86.75 11.99 -52.10
CA MET A 10 -87.07 11.60 -50.71
C MET A 10 -85.86 11.06 -49.91
N ARG A 11 -85.72 11.56 -48.67
CA ARG A 11 -84.93 11.02 -47.52
C ARG A 11 -83.43 11.32 -47.55
N LEU A 12 -82.69 11.55 -46.46
CA LEU A 12 -82.89 11.57 -45.00
C LEU A 12 -81.69 12.37 -44.43
N ARG A 13 -81.87 13.10 -43.31
CA ARG A 13 -80.76 13.72 -42.54
C ARG A 13 -79.80 12.64 -42.00
N PRO A 14 -78.54 13.01 -41.68
CA PRO A 14 -78.24 13.03 -40.25
C PRO A 14 -77.35 14.20 -39.80
N LEU A 15 -77.64 14.70 -38.61
CA LEU A 15 -76.80 15.58 -37.82
C LEU A 15 -75.46 14.91 -37.52
N ARG A 16 -74.32 15.55 -37.81
CA ARG A 16 -73.00 15.28 -37.17
C ARG A 16 -71.92 16.19 -37.77
N THR A 17 -71.68 17.37 -37.18
CA THR A 17 -70.46 18.14 -37.53
C THR A 17 -70.02 19.18 -36.48
N ARG A 18 -70.15 18.88 -35.18
CA ARG A 18 -69.58 19.77 -34.14
C ARG A 18 -68.86 19.06 -32.97
N ALA A 19 -68.41 17.83 -33.17
CA ALA A 19 -67.77 17.04 -32.10
C ALA A 19 -66.42 16.43 -32.52
N ILE A 20 -65.62 17.12 -33.34
CA ILE A 20 -64.31 16.59 -33.81
C ILE A 20 -63.11 17.42 -33.30
N CYS A 21 -63.32 18.59 -32.69
CA CYS A 21 -62.19 19.44 -32.25
C CYS A 21 -61.73 19.23 -30.79
N TYR A 22 -62.40 18.40 -29.98
CA TYR A 22 -62.04 18.23 -28.56
C TYR A 22 -61.38 16.88 -28.19
N ALA A 23 -61.23 15.96 -29.14
CA ALA A 23 -60.65 14.63 -28.88
C ALA A 23 -59.11 14.55 -29.11
N LEU A 24 -58.47 15.62 -29.61
CA LEU A 24 -57.04 15.62 -29.96
C LEU A 24 -56.12 16.33 -28.95
N LEU A 25 -56.67 16.83 -27.83
CA LEU A 25 -55.92 17.62 -26.85
C LEU A 25 -55.87 17.02 -25.43
N VAL A 26 -56.25 15.74 -25.25
CA VAL A 26 -56.26 15.06 -23.94
C VAL A 26 -55.47 13.74 -23.92
N LEU A 27 -54.83 13.33 -25.02
CA LEU A 27 -54.09 12.06 -25.14
C LEU A 27 -52.57 12.22 -25.32
N LEU A 28 -51.98 13.34 -24.88
CA LEU A 28 -50.54 13.59 -24.92
C LEU A 28 -50.04 14.20 -23.59
N PRO A 29 -50.10 13.44 -22.48
CA PRO A 29 -48.87 13.28 -21.69
C PRO A 29 -48.78 11.89 -21.04
N LEU A 30 -48.63 10.83 -21.85
CA LEU A 30 -48.37 9.48 -21.34
C LEU A 30 -47.10 8.83 -21.92
N PHE A 31 -46.30 9.60 -22.66
CA PHE A 31 -45.05 9.13 -23.30
C PHE A 31 -43.78 9.89 -22.88
N THR A 32 -43.74 10.49 -21.69
CA THR A 32 -42.49 11.04 -21.10
C THR A 32 -41.91 10.17 -19.97
N ALA A 33 -42.38 8.92 -19.81
CA ALA A 33 -41.84 7.95 -18.86
C ALA A 33 -40.63 7.16 -19.41
N GLY A 34 -39.77 7.78 -20.21
CA GLY A 34 -38.74 7.06 -20.97
C GLY A 34 -37.46 7.86 -21.18
N CYS A 35 -36.81 8.25 -20.08
CA CYS A 35 -35.35 8.40 -19.94
C CYS A 35 -35.05 8.99 -18.55
N ARG A 36 -35.39 8.27 -17.49
CA ARG A 36 -34.59 8.40 -16.27
C ARG A 36 -33.27 7.71 -16.58
N PRO A 37 -32.09 8.34 -16.37
CA PRO A 37 -30.87 7.56 -16.32
C PRO A 37 -31.13 6.50 -15.25
N ARG A 38 -31.10 5.23 -15.64
CA ARG A 38 -30.85 4.17 -14.66
C ARG A 38 -29.54 4.61 -14.02
N LEU A 39 -29.63 5.17 -12.82
CA LEU A 39 -28.55 5.03 -11.85
C LEU A 39 -28.30 3.53 -11.84
N ALA A 40 -27.30 3.12 -12.62
CA ALA A 40 -26.70 1.82 -12.49
C ALA A 40 -26.12 1.87 -11.09
N TYR A 41 -26.94 1.48 -10.13
CA TYR A 41 -26.51 1.15 -8.80
C TYR A 41 -25.62 -0.07 -9.05
N ALA A 42 -24.32 0.20 -9.26
CA ALA A 42 -23.33 -0.86 -9.19
C ALA A 42 -23.62 -1.59 -7.89
N PRO A 43 -23.76 -2.93 -7.89
CA PRO A 43 -24.07 -3.66 -6.68
C PRO A 43 -23.08 -3.21 -5.61
N THR A 44 -23.58 -2.64 -4.51
CA THR A 44 -22.74 -2.23 -3.39
C THR A 44 -22.02 -3.50 -2.95
N ARG A 45 -20.70 -3.50 -3.08
CA ARG A 45 -19.87 -4.63 -2.67
C ARG A 45 -20.16 -4.93 -1.20
N GLU A 46 -20.25 -6.21 -0.86
CA GLU A 46 -20.48 -6.60 0.53
C GLU A 46 -19.35 -6.04 1.42
N PRO A 47 -19.69 -5.52 2.62
CA PRO A 47 -18.68 -5.04 3.56
C PRO A 47 -17.69 -6.16 3.93
N VAL A 48 -16.41 -5.86 3.87
CA VAL A 48 -15.32 -6.76 4.26
C VAL A 48 -14.49 -6.09 5.36
N THR A 49 -14.12 -6.84 6.39
CA THR A 49 -13.14 -6.40 7.39
C THR A 49 -11.85 -7.21 7.23
N LEU A 50 -10.71 -6.52 7.18
CA LEU A 50 -9.38 -7.12 7.12
C LEU A 50 -8.57 -6.68 8.34
N ARG A 51 -7.96 -7.63 9.04
CA ARG A 51 -7.05 -7.38 10.16
C ARG A 51 -5.63 -7.33 9.63
N PHE A 52 -5.01 -6.16 9.71
CA PHE A 52 -3.68 -5.89 9.18
C PHE A 52 -2.68 -5.70 10.32
N ALA A 53 -1.78 -6.64 10.51
CA ALA A 53 -0.74 -6.52 11.53
C ALA A 53 0.50 -5.79 11.00
N TYR A 54 1.06 -4.88 11.80
CA TYR A 54 2.32 -4.23 11.46
C TYR A 54 3.18 -4.00 12.69
N ARG A 55 4.49 -4.01 12.49
CA ARG A 55 5.46 -3.66 13.53
C ARG A 55 5.95 -2.23 13.26
N PRO A 56 5.64 -1.28 14.15
CA PRO A 56 6.26 0.03 14.07
C PRO A 56 7.75 -0.07 14.45
N HIS A 57 8.56 0.84 13.93
CA HIS A 57 9.98 0.93 14.28
C HIS A 57 10.13 1.16 15.80
N ALA A 58 10.90 0.34 16.51
CA ALA A 58 10.97 0.30 17.99
C ALA A 58 11.33 1.63 18.65
N MET A 59 11.92 2.57 17.91
CA MET A 59 12.27 3.90 18.41
C MET A 59 11.23 4.99 18.11
N SER A 60 10.11 4.64 17.46
CA SER A 60 9.02 5.58 17.19
C SER A 60 8.15 5.76 18.43
N SER A 61 7.78 6.99 18.75
CA SER A 61 6.69 7.30 19.70
C SER A 61 5.33 6.90 19.12
N GLN A 62 4.31 6.71 19.97
CA GLN A 62 2.94 6.42 19.51
C GLN A 62 2.45 7.44 18.46
N ALA A 63 2.74 8.72 18.67
CA ALA A 63 2.37 9.77 17.72
C ALA A 63 3.02 9.57 16.34
N GLN A 64 4.30 9.17 16.31
CA GLN A 64 5.00 8.87 15.06
C GLN A 64 4.41 7.63 14.35
N ARG A 65 4.03 6.61 15.11
CA ARG A 65 3.40 5.39 14.56
C ARG A 65 2.06 5.69 13.91
N THR A 66 1.20 6.42 14.61
CA THR A 66 -0.11 6.85 14.08
C THR A 66 0.07 7.74 12.85
N ALA A 67 1.02 8.67 12.87
CA ALA A 67 1.29 9.56 11.74
C ALA A 67 1.80 8.80 10.49
N GLN A 68 2.46 7.65 10.67
CA GLN A 68 2.96 6.83 9.56
C GLN A 68 1.85 5.99 8.93
N MET A 69 1.00 5.33 9.73
CA MET A 69 0.05 4.34 9.22
C MET A 69 -1.33 4.92 8.87
N GLN A 70 -1.84 5.87 9.67
CA GLN A 70 -3.20 6.36 9.50
C GLN A 70 -3.48 6.96 8.10
N PRO A 71 -2.60 7.78 7.50
CA PRO A 71 -2.85 8.30 6.16
C PRO A 71 -2.99 7.22 5.10
N LEU A 72 -2.21 6.13 5.20
CA LEU A 72 -2.28 5.01 4.26
C LEU A 72 -3.60 4.25 4.38
N LEU A 73 -4.10 4.06 5.61
CA LEU A 73 -5.38 3.42 5.89
C LEU A 73 -6.55 4.29 5.40
N ASP A 74 -6.46 5.61 5.61
CA ASP A 74 -7.46 6.57 5.15
C ASP A 74 -7.54 6.61 3.62
N ASP A 75 -6.39 6.68 2.94
CA ASP A 75 -6.32 6.65 1.47
C ASP A 75 -6.84 5.32 0.91
N PHE A 76 -6.52 4.20 1.56
CA PHE A 76 -7.04 2.90 1.18
C PHE A 76 -8.57 2.82 1.36
N HIS A 77 -9.10 3.29 2.49
CA HIS A 77 -10.54 3.28 2.74
C HIS A 77 -11.29 4.23 1.80
N ALA A 78 -10.72 5.40 1.49
CA ALA A 78 -11.29 6.33 0.51
C ALA A 78 -11.39 5.70 -0.89
N LYS A 79 -10.40 4.90 -1.28
CA LYS A 79 -10.40 4.15 -2.55
C LYS A 79 -11.30 2.92 -2.53
N TYR A 80 -11.42 2.26 -1.38
CA TYR A 80 -12.15 1.00 -1.20
C TYR A 80 -13.12 1.09 0.01
N PRO A 81 -14.20 1.88 -0.08
CA PRO A 81 -15.06 2.19 1.07
C PRO A 81 -15.84 1.00 1.64
N TRP A 82 -15.92 -0.11 0.90
CA TRP A 82 -16.54 -1.36 1.39
C TRP A 82 -15.54 -2.25 2.15
N ILE A 83 -14.26 -1.87 2.23
CA ILE A 83 -13.24 -2.59 3.00
C ILE A 83 -12.90 -1.75 4.24
N THR A 84 -13.04 -2.36 5.41
CA THR A 84 -12.56 -1.83 6.68
C THR A 84 -11.24 -2.52 7.03
N VAL A 85 -10.19 -1.76 7.30
CA VAL A 85 -8.90 -2.31 7.74
C VAL A 85 -8.73 -2.04 9.23
N GLU A 86 -8.72 -3.10 10.03
CA GLU A 86 -8.41 -3.06 11.46
C GLU A 86 -6.90 -3.25 11.64
N ALA A 87 -6.20 -2.17 11.99
CA ALA A 87 -4.76 -2.19 12.16
C ALA A 87 -4.38 -2.77 13.53
N VAL A 88 -3.53 -3.79 13.54
CA VAL A 88 -3.03 -4.48 14.74
C VAL A 88 -1.56 -4.13 14.94
N GLU A 89 -1.29 -3.21 15.86
CA GLU A 89 0.09 -2.81 16.19
C GLU A 89 0.77 -3.91 17.02
N MET A 90 1.87 -4.46 16.50
CA MET A 90 2.64 -5.53 17.12
C MET A 90 3.96 -5.00 17.69
N GLN A 91 4.37 -5.46 18.87
CA GLN A 91 5.67 -5.12 19.44
C GLN A 91 6.81 -5.77 18.64
N GLN A 92 7.92 -5.04 18.44
CA GLN A 92 9.02 -5.44 17.53
C GLN A 92 9.70 -6.77 17.92
N TRP A 93 9.64 -7.18 19.18
CA TRP A 93 10.35 -8.35 19.72
C TRP A 93 9.44 -9.43 20.30
N ASP A 94 8.13 -9.33 20.03
CA ASP A 94 7.15 -10.23 20.63
C ASP A 94 6.79 -11.37 19.66
N VAL A 95 6.53 -12.54 20.23
CA VAL A 95 6.03 -13.74 19.53
C VAL A 95 4.59 -13.58 19.04
N GLN A 96 3.95 -12.45 19.35
CA GLN A 96 2.57 -12.13 18.96
C GLN A 96 2.28 -12.33 17.46
N LEU A 97 3.20 -11.96 16.56
CA LEU A 97 2.95 -12.19 15.13
C LEU A 97 2.86 -13.69 14.82
N ASP A 98 3.78 -14.50 15.37
CA ASP A 98 3.79 -15.94 15.13
C ASP A 98 2.53 -16.62 15.65
N LEU A 99 2.07 -16.23 16.85
CA LEU A 99 0.81 -16.71 17.41
C LEU A 99 -0.37 -16.28 16.53
N ALA A 100 -0.41 -15.02 16.11
CA ALA A 100 -1.51 -14.47 15.32
C ALA A 100 -1.62 -15.10 13.92
N VAL A 101 -0.49 -15.43 13.30
CA VAL A 101 -0.47 -16.18 12.03
C VAL A 101 -1.00 -17.60 12.25
N LYS A 102 -0.55 -18.28 13.32
CA LYS A 102 -0.91 -19.69 13.58
C LYS A 102 -2.37 -19.88 13.98
N ASP A 103 -2.94 -18.93 14.73
CA ASP A 103 -4.35 -18.99 15.17
C ASP A 103 -5.33 -18.34 14.19
N GLY A 104 -4.84 -17.71 13.11
CA GLY A 104 -5.66 -17.04 12.11
C GLY A 104 -6.34 -15.77 12.62
N SER A 105 -5.79 -15.13 13.66
CA SER A 105 -6.32 -13.88 14.21
C SER A 105 -5.97 -12.63 13.39
N ILE A 106 -5.17 -12.77 12.32
CA ILE A 106 -4.86 -11.71 11.35
C ILE A 106 -5.04 -12.20 9.90
N ASP A 107 -5.26 -11.27 8.98
CA ASP A 107 -5.51 -11.59 7.56
C ASP A 107 -4.33 -11.20 6.66
N THR A 108 -3.64 -10.10 6.99
CA THR A 108 -2.46 -9.60 6.29
C THR A 108 -1.47 -9.00 7.28
N PHE A 109 -0.19 -8.93 6.92
CA PHE A 109 0.81 -8.35 7.81
C PHE A 109 2.02 -7.76 7.08
N LEU A 110 2.69 -6.81 7.75
CA LEU A 110 4.00 -6.29 7.39
C LEU A 110 5.07 -6.94 8.28
N ALA A 111 6.01 -7.66 7.68
CA ALA A 111 7.13 -8.29 8.36
C ALA A 111 8.37 -8.32 7.46
N GLY A 112 9.52 -8.62 8.05
CA GLY A 112 10.74 -8.85 7.28
C GLY A 112 10.73 -10.20 6.57
N ARG A 113 11.80 -10.48 5.83
CA ARG A 113 11.95 -11.70 5.02
C ARG A 113 11.88 -12.99 5.85
N GLU A 114 12.15 -12.93 7.16
CA GLU A 114 12.01 -14.06 8.08
C GLU A 114 10.61 -14.68 8.06
N ALA A 115 9.57 -13.89 7.74
CA ALA A 115 8.20 -14.38 7.65
C ALA A 115 7.98 -15.39 6.51
N LEU A 116 8.90 -15.49 5.54
CA LEU A 116 8.83 -16.52 4.50
C LEU A 116 8.91 -17.95 5.07
N ALA A 117 9.43 -18.13 6.30
CA ALA A 117 9.38 -19.41 6.99
C ALA A 117 7.94 -19.93 7.20
N TYR A 118 6.94 -19.06 7.18
CA TYR A 118 5.52 -19.45 7.25
C TYR A 118 5.02 -20.13 5.97
N ALA A 119 5.65 -19.88 4.82
CA ALA A 119 5.31 -20.56 3.57
C ALA A 119 5.54 -22.07 3.66
N GLN A 120 6.70 -22.47 4.22
CA GLN A 120 7.05 -23.89 4.43
C GLN A 120 6.11 -24.58 5.43
N GLN A 121 5.46 -23.82 6.31
CA GLN A 121 4.47 -24.31 7.28
C GLN A 121 3.05 -24.35 6.72
N GLY A 122 2.83 -23.91 5.47
CA GLY A 122 1.50 -23.82 4.87
C GLY A 122 0.61 -22.72 5.49
N LEU A 123 1.23 -21.72 6.14
CA LEU A 123 0.53 -20.64 6.86
C LEU A 123 0.37 -19.37 6.00
N LEU A 124 1.01 -19.31 4.83
CA LEU A 124 0.83 -18.23 3.87
C LEU A 124 0.03 -18.70 2.67
N LYS A 125 -0.67 -17.78 2.04
CA LYS A 125 -1.26 -18.00 0.71
C LYS A 125 -0.25 -17.58 -0.36
N PRO A 126 0.00 -18.39 -1.39
CA PRO A 126 0.76 -17.95 -2.55
C PRO A 126 0.07 -16.75 -3.21
N LEU A 127 0.84 -15.75 -3.62
CA LEU A 127 0.31 -14.56 -4.28
C LEU A 127 0.06 -14.75 -5.77
N ASP A 128 0.59 -15.82 -6.37
CA ASP A 128 0.36 -16.13 -7.79
C ASP A 128 -1.13 -16.41 -8.06
N ASP A 129 -1.85 -16.88 -7.02
CA ASP A 129 -3.31 -17.07 -7.03
C ASP A 129 -4.09 -15.75 -6.91
N ILE A 130 -3.41 -14.65 -6.58
CA ILE A 130 -3.98 -13.33 -6.27
C ILE A 130 -3.42 -12.30 -7.27
N GLN A 131 -3.91 -12.39 -8.52
CA GLN A 131 -3.77 -11.37 -9.58
C GLN A 131 -2.41 -10.63 -9.66
N LEU A 132 -1.30 -11.36 -9.80
CA LEU A 132 0.04 -10.77 -10.02
C LEU A 132 0.10 -9.75 -11.18
N GLY A 133 -0.78 -9.89 -12.17
CA GLY A 133 -0.86 -9.01 -13.33
C GLY A 133 -1.05 -7.53 -12.94
N ASP A 134 -1.73 -7.26 -11.83
CA ASP A 134 -1.96 -5.90 -11.35
C ASP A 134 -0.66 -5.21 -10.89
N TRP A 135 0.33 -5.99 -10.46
CA TRP A 135 1.61 -5.46 -9.98
C TRP A 135 2.70 -5.44 -11.04
N ALA A 136 2.51 -6.08 -12.19
CA ALA A 136 3.51 -6.12 -13.25
C ALA A 136 3.97 -4.71 -13.66
N SER A 137 3.04 -3.74 -13.65
CA SER A 137 3.31 -2.35 -14.03
C SER A 137 4.19 -1.58 -13.04
N ILE A 138 4.24 -1.99 -11.77
CA ILE A 138 4.99 -1.29 -10.72
C ILE A 138 6.31 -1.98 -10.37
N ARG A 139 6.57 -3.21 -10.85
CA ARG A 139 7.76 -3.98 -10.45
C ARG A 139 9.07 -3.24 -10.73
N SER A 140 9.16 -2.54 -11.88
CA SER A 140 10.34 -1.76 -12.26
C SER A 140 10.57 -0.50 -11.40
N ASP A 141 9.58 -0.09 -10.61
CA ASP A 141 9.70 1.06 -9.71
C ASP A 141 10.41 0.69 -8.39
N TYR A 142 10.56 -0.61 -8.12
CA TYR A 142 11.25 -1.13 -6.94
C TYR A 142 12.72 -1.41 -7.22
N LEU A 143 13.53 -1.36 -6.15
CA LEU A 143 14.93 -1.76 -6.21
C LEU A 143 15.06 -3.21 -6.68
N GLU A 144 15.99 -3.47 -7.59
CA GLU A 144 16.27 -4.80 -8.12
C GLU A 144 16.54 -5.81 -7.00
N GLY A 145 15.99 -7.02 -7.12
CA GLY A 145 16.15 -8.10 -6.14
C GLY A 145 15.14 -8.09 -4.99
N THR A 146 14.35 -7.02 -4.82
CA THR A 146 13.40 -6.92 -3.70
C THR A 146 12.18 -7.83 -3.85
N TRP A 147 11.66 -7.97 -5.08
CA TRP A 147 10.59 -8.91 -5.39
C TRP A 147 11.07 -10.36 -5.30
N GLU A 148 12.25 -10.62 -5.85
CA GLU A 148 12.91 -11.92 -5.85
C GLU A 148 13.23 -12.39 -4.43
N GLY A 149 13.60 -11.46 -3.54
CA GLY A 149 13.83 -11.74 -2.13
C GLY A 149 12.60 -12.24 -1.36
N LEU A 150 11.39 -12.12 -1.95
CA LEU A 150 10.12 -12.60 -1.40
C LEU A 150 9.54 -13.79 -2.20
N ASN A 151 10.36 -14.40 -3.06
CA ASN A 151 10.04 -15.56 -3.86
C ASN A 151 10.73 -16.83 -3.31
N ILE A 152 10.03 -17.96 -3.32
CA ILE A 152 10.60 -19.28 -3.03
C ILE A 152 10.25 -20.20 -4.19
N GLU A 153 11.26 -20.78 -4.84
CA GLU A 153 11.08 -21.79 -5.91
C GLU A 153 10.14 -21.35 -7.05
N GLY A 154 10.17 -20.06 -7.41
CA GLY A 154 9.33 -19.50 -8.46
C GLY A 154 7.99 -18.96 -7.96
N GLN A 155 7.57 -19.27 -6.74
CA GLN A 155 6.32 -18.83 -6.13
C GLN A 155 6.49 -17.51 -5.36
N GLN A 156 5.67 -16.50 -5.66
CA GLN A 156 5.65 -15.24 -4.89
C GLN A 156 4.84 -15.41 -3.59
N TRP A 157 5.41 -14.99 -2.45
CA TRP A 157 4.76 -15.11 -1.12
C TRP A 157 4.51 -13.77 -0.41
N GLY A 158 5.11 -12.69 -0.92
CA GLY A 158 4.97 -11.34 -0.37
C GLY A 158 5.21 -10.28 -1.45
N ILE A 159 4.88 -9.03 -1.14
CA ILE A 159 5.21 -7.87 -1.97
C ILE A 159 6.16 -6.94 -1.20
N PRO A 160 7.14 -6.29 -1.85
CA PRO A 160 8.01 -5.34 -1.17
C PRO A 160 7.22 -4.13 -0.67
N ALA A 161 7.39 -3.78 0.60
CA ALA A 161 6.69 -2.68 1.25
C ALA A 161 7.64 -1.58 1.75
N SER A 162 8.82 -1.97 2.25
CA SER A 162 9.86 -1.05 2.71
C SER A 162 11.23 -1.70 2.59
N LEU A 163 12.29 -0.88 2.67
CA LEU A 163 13.67 -1.32 2.71
C LEU A 163 14.34 -0.78 3.97
N ASP A 164 14.96 -1.68 4.72
CA ASP A 164 15.82 -1.35 5.84
C ASP A 164 17.28 -1.52 5.39
N ILE A 165 17.89 -0.41 4.98
CA ILE A 165 19.26 -0.40 4.47
C ILE A 165 20.22 -0.08 5.63
N MET A 166 21.28 -0.87 5.75
CA MET A 166 22.35 -0.57 6.69
C MET A 166 23.18 0.61 6.20
N VAL A 167 23.34 1.61 7.06
CA VAL A 167 24.19 2.77 6.83
C VAL A 167 25.09 3.02 8.04
N VAL A 168 26.17 3.76 7.84
CA VAL A 168 26.99 4.28 8.93
C VAL A 168 26.57 5.71 9.23
N TYR A 169 26.19 5.98 10.47
CA TYR A 169 25.90 7.33 10.94
C TYR A 169 27.16 7.95 11.55
N VAL A 170 27.48 9.17 11.12
CA VAL A 170 28.58 9.97 11.68
C VAL A 170 28.02 11.16 12.45
N ASN A 171 28.52 11.36 13.66
CA ASN A 171 28.17 12.56 14.43
C ASN A 171 28.96 13.78 13.90
N ALA A 172 28.32 14.53 13.00
CA ALA A 172 28.94 15.67 12.32
C ALA A 172 29.41 16.78 13.27
N ASP A 173 28.67 17.04 14.36
CA ASP A 173 29.05 18.05 15.34
C ASP A 173 30.35 17.67 16.06
N ARG A 174 30.51 16.38 16.38
CA ARG A 174 31.73 15.87 17.00
C ARG A 174 32.90 15.86 16.03
N ALA A 175 32.68 15.47 14.78
CA ALA A 175 33.71 15.54 13.75
C ALA A 175 34.22 16.98 13.57
N LYS A 176 33.31 17.95 13.49
CA LYS A 176 33.63 19.38 13.39
C LYS A 176 34.40 19.89 14.62
N ALA A 177 33.96 19.55 15.83
CA ALA A 177 34.62 19.99 17.06
C ALA A 177 36.05 19.42 17.23
N LEU A 178 36.32 18.27 16.62
CA LEU A 178 37.63 17.63 16.58
C LEU A 178 38.47 18.05 15.37
N GLU A 179 37.94 18.90 14.48
CA GLU A 179 38.56 19.28 13.21
C GLU A 179 38.89 18.05 12.33
N VAL A 180 38.03 17.02 12.39
CA VAL A 180 38.13 15.80 11.58
C VAL A 180 37.22 15.91 10.37
N SER A 181 37.80 15.78 9.17
CA SER A 181 37.05 15.70 7.93
C SER A 181 36.24 14.40 7.85
N VAL A 182 34.95 14.51 7.55
CA VAL A 182 34.09 13.37 7.22
C VAL A 182 34.30 13.02 5.74
N PRO A 183 34.54 11.76 5.40
CA PRO A 183 34.73 11.34 4.01
C PRO A 183 33.40 11.37 3.23
N ASP A 184 33.48 11.32 1.90
CA ASP A 184 32.31 11.31 1.03
C ASP A 184 31.63 9.92 0.94
N SER A 185 30.64 9.77 0.06
CA SER A 185 29.89 8.52 -0.11
C SER A 185 30.73 7.36 -0.65
N GLU A 186 31.90 7.64 -1.25
CA GLU A 186 32.76 6.65 -1.91
C GLU A 186 33.93 6.20 -1.00
N TRP A 187 33.82 6.46 0.30
CA TRP A 187 34.81 6.06 1.30
C TRP A 187 35.01 4.55 1.40
N SER A 188 36.26 4.15 1.58
CA SER A 188 36.67 2.78 1.78
C SER A 188 36.56 2.34 3.25
N LEU A 189 36.72 1.04 3.49
CA LEU A 189 36.87 0.52 4.87
C LEU A 189 38.10 1.10 5.60
N PHE A 190 39.13 1.52 4.86
CA PHE A 190 40.28 2.19 5.44
C PHE A 190 39.90 3.59 5.94
N ASP A 191 39.14 4.35 5.15
CA ASP A 191 38.66 5.68 5.53
C ASP A 191 37.73 5.60 6.76
N LEU A 192 36.87 4.57 6.82
CA LEU A 192 36.05 4.29 8.01
C LEU A 192 36.92 4.06 9.25
N MET A 193 37.97 3.22 9.14
CA MET A 193 38.88 2.93 10.24
C MET A 193 39.66 4.18 10.68
N GLU A 194 40.10 5.00 9.73
CA GLU A 194 40.81 6.25 10.01
C GLU A 194 39.90 7.25 10.72
N LEU A 195 38.67 7.44 10.22
CA LEU A 195 37.66 8.29 10.84
C LEU A 195 37.38 7.83 12.27
N ALA A 196 37.11 6.53 12.47
CA ALA A 196 36.88 5.96 13.78
C ALA A 196 38.06 6.21 14.72
N THR A 197 39.30 5.99 14.26
CA THR A 197 40.50 6.21 15.08
C THR A 197 40.63 7.68 15.49
N LYS A 198 40.43 8.62 14.56
CA LYS A 198 40.50 10.07 14.82
C LYS A 198 39.42 10.57 15.77
N MET A 199 38.28 9.88 15.83
CA MET A 199 37.15 10.22 16.70
C MET A 199 37.16 9.45 18.05
N ASN A 200 38.19 8.64 18.31
CA ASN A 200 38.23 7.76 19.48
C ASN A 200 38.96 8.37 20.68
N TYR A 201 38.19 8.77 21.70
CA TYR A 201 38.67 9.35 22.96
C TYR A 201 38.03 8.65 24.17
N PRO A 202 38.35 7.35 24.39
CA PRO A 202 37.71 6.56 25.44
C PRO A 202 38.04 7.08 26.86
N GLU A 203 39.21 7.70 27.03
CA GLU A 203 39.65 8.30 28.30
C GLU A 203 39.21 9.76 28.48
N GLY A 204 38.43 10.30 27.53
CA GLY A 204 37.97 11.68 27.53
C GLY A 204 38.74 12.57 26.55
N LEU A 205 38.14 13.71 26.21
CA LEU A 205 38.75 14.70 25.31
C LEU A 205 39.93 15.41 26.00
N PRO A 206 40.95 15.86 25.23
CA PRO A 206 42.08 16.61 25.80
C PRO A 206 41.67 17.88 26.57
N TYR A 207 40.56 18.49 26.17
CA TYR A 207 40.03 19.73 26.76
C TYR A 207 38.83 19.50 27.70
N ASP A 208 38.30 18.28 27.74
CA ASP A 208 37.19 17.86 28.61
C ASP A 208 37.26 16.35 28.86
N GLN A 209 37.95 15.96 29.94
CA GLN A 209 38.12 14.56 30.30
C GLN A 209 36.79 13.87 30.70
N SER A 210 35.73 14.64 30.97
CA SER A 210 34.41 14.06 31.26
C SER A 210 33.67 13.63 29.99
N SER A 211 33.99 14.23 28.84
CA SER A 211 33.41 13.89 27.55
C SER A 211 34.19 12.76 26.88
N ARG A 212 33.71 11.52 27.02
CA ARG A 212 34.25 10.34 26.35
C ARG A 212 33.59 10.13 24.99
N LEU A 213 34.39 9.77 23.99
CA LEU A 213 33.91 9.46 22.63
C LEU A 213 34.46 8.11 22.20
N PHE A 214 33.63 7.30 21.56
CA PHE A 214 34.04 6.09 20.87
C PHE A 214 33.87 6.32 19.38
N GLY A 215 34.94 6.11 18.61
CA GLY A 215 34.96 6.46 17.20
C GLY A 215 34.10 5.57 16.30
N PHE A 216 33.83 4.34 16.75
CA PHE A 216 32.92 3.42 16.11
C PHE A 216 32.26 2.54 17.18
N CYS A 217 30.95 2.33 17.05
CA CYS A 217 30.20 1.48 17.94
C CYS A 217 29.33 0.53 17.14
N THR A 218 29.47 -0.76 17.43
CA THR A 218 28.60 -1.82 16.96
C THR A 218 28.46 -2.88 18.05
N SER A 219 27.54 -3.83 17.90
CA SER A 219 27.41 -4.97 18.81
C SER A 219 27.65 -6.30 18.07
N PRO A 220 28.21 -7.33 18.74
CA PRO A 220 28.34 -8.66 18.16
C PRO A 220 27.02 -9.29 17.74
N GLU A 221 25.92 -8.92 18.42
CA GLU A 221 24.56 -9.38 18.14
C GLU A 221 23.91 -8.65 16.95
N SER A 222 24.55 -7.59 16.42
CA SER A 222 24.05 -6.88 15.24
C SER A 222 24.39 -7.63 13.95
N ILE A 223 23.83 -7.20 12.82
CA ILE A 223 24.20 -7.72 11.50
C ILE A 223 25.56 -7.18 11.00
N ALA A 224 26.22 -6.27 11.74
CA ALA A 224 27.48 -5.67 11.30
C ALA A 224 28.60 -6.68 11.04
N PRO A 225 28.85 -7.72 11.88
CA PRO A 225 29.87 -8.73 11.59
C PRO A 225 29.62 -9.44 10.26
N VAL A 226 28.36 -9.74 9.93
CA VAL A 226 27.97 -10.33 8.64
C VAL A 226 28.34 -9.38 7.51
N VAL A 227 27.99 -8.10 7.60
CA VAL A 227 28.30 -7.11 6.57
C VAL A 227 29.81 -7.00 6.34
N PHE A 228 30.63 -6.93 7.40
CA PHE A 228 32.08 -6.87 7.24
C PHE A 228 32.67 -8.14 6.62
N VAL A 229 32.16 -9.33 6.96
CA VAL A 229 32.59 -10.58 6.31
C VAL A 229 32.38 -10.51 4.80
N TYR A 230 31.21 -10.05 4.35
CA TYR A 230 30.89 -9.94 2.92
C TYR A 230 31.70 -8.84 2.23
N LEU A 231 31.92 -7.69 2.87
CA LEU A 231 32.77 -6.62 2.34
C LEU A 231 34.23 -7.06 2.16
N HIS A 232 34.71 -8.06 2.91
CA HIS A 232 36.03 -8.66 2.76
C HIS A 232 36.07 -9.88 1.83
N GLY A 233 34.99 -10.16 1.08
CA GLY A 233 34.91 -11.29 0.15
C GLY A 233 34.64 -12.64 0.83
N GLY A 234 34.32 -12.64 2.13
CA GLY A 234 33.84 -13.81 2.84
C GLY A 234 32.35 -14.08 2.59
N ARG A 235 31.89 -15.25 3.04
CA ARG A 235 30.49 -15.69 2.98
C ARG A 235 30.16 -16.55 4.20
N ILE A 236 28.91 -16.50 4.68
CA ILE A 236 28.47 -17.30 5.84
C ILE A 236 27.96 -18.67 5.44
N VAL A 237 27.33 -18.76 4.28
CA VAL A 237 26.92 -20.01 3.62
C VAL A 237 27.49 -20.02 2.20
N ASP A 238 27.59 -21.21 1.62
CA ASP A 238 28.17 -21.45 0.30
C ASP A 238 27.30 -20.99 -0.87
#